data_AF-A0A4P9Z5T8-F1
#
_entry.id   AF-A0A4P9Z5T8-F1
#
_cell.length_a   1.000
_cell.length_b   1.000
_cell.length_c   1.000
_cell.angle_alpha   90.00
_cell.angle_beta   90.00
_cell.angle_gamma   90.00
#
_symmetry.space_group_name_H-M   'P 1'
#
loop_
_entity.id
_entity.type
_entity.pdbx_description
1 polymer ?
#
loop_
_entity_poly.entity_id
_entity_poly.type
_entity_poly.pdbx_seq_one_letter_code
_entity_poly.pdbx_strand_id
1 'polypeptide(L)'
;MGLAGRKVKQRISRDPNNLVWSNDTSKFGFKMLEKMGWAPGKGLGKDEQGVVEHLKVSLKEDQLGVGADKKTVDNWISNSSGFEDVLKRLNGTTTTSEPDAPSS
;
A
#
# COMPACT_ATOMS: atom_id res chain seq x y z
N MET A 1 -19.29 12.98 -15.42
CA MET A 1 -18.46 11.87 -15.95
C MET A 1 -17.50 11.43 -14.85
N GLY A 2 -17.62 10.21 -14.33
CA GLY A 2 -16.81 9.72 -13.21
C GLY A 2 -15.42 9.29 -13.65
N LEU A 3 -14.38 9.84 -13.01
CA LEU A 3 -12.95 9.58 -13.25
C LEU A 3 -12.47 8.20 -12.72
N ALA A 4 -13.33 7.17 -12.74
CA ALA A 4 -12.93 5.85 -12.28
C ALA A 4 -12.32 5.06 -13.45
N GLY A 5 -11.01 4.84 -13.41
CA GLY A 5 -10.28 4.02 -14.38
C GLY A 5 -10.81 2.58 -14.46
N ARG A 6 -10.62 1.93 -15.62
CA ARG A 6 -11.08 0.56 -15.86
C ARG A 6 -10.40 -0.40 -14.87
N LYS A 7 -11.19 -1.08 -14.02
CA LYS A 7 -10.70 -2.16 -13.15
C LYS A 7 -10.30 -3.36 -14.01
N VAL A 8 -9.00 -3.64 -14.10
CA VAL A 8 -8.48 -4.85 -14.74
C VAL A 8 -8.33 -5.93 -13.67
N LYS A 9 -9.10 -7.03 -13.79
CA LYS A 9 -8.87 -8.22 -12.95
C LYS A 9 -7.59 -8.91 -13.42
N GLN A 10 -6.51 -8.81 -12.63
CA GLN A 10 -5.31 -9.61 -12.87
C GLN A 10 -5.55 -11.06 -12.41
N ARG A 11 -5.19 -12.02 -13.26
CA ARG A 11 -5.17 -13.44 -12.90
C ARG A 11 -3.83 -13.73 -12.23
N ILE A 12 -3.86 -13.93 -10.92
CA ILE A 12 -2.70 -14.41 -10.17
C ILE A 12 -2.43 -15.86 -10.58
N SER A 13 -1.15 -16.21 -10.78
CA SER A 13 -0.73 -17.57 -11.14
C SER A 13 -1.03 -18.57 -10.01
N ARG A 14 -0.98 -19.88 -10.33
CA ARG A 14 -1.28 -20.98 -9.40
C ARG A 14 -0.38 -21.02 -8.16
N ASP A 15 0.81 -20.41 -8.22
CA ASP A 15 1.73 -20.30 -7.10
C ASP A 15 2.27 -18.86 -6.99
N PRO A 16 1.53 -17.93 -6.34
CA PRO A 16 1.93 -16.53 -6.23
C PRO A 16 3.17 -16.31 -5.37
N ASN A 17 3.45 -17.23 -4.43
CA ASN A 17 4.53 -17.11 -3.46
C ASN A 17 5.71 -18.04 -3.79
N ASN A 18 5.69 -18.68 -4.96
CA ASN A 18 6.72 -19.59 -5.44
C ASN A 18 7.11 -20.70 -4.42
N LEU A 19 6.12 -21.20 -3.68
CA LEU A 19 6.30 -22.20 -2.62
C LEU A 19 6.74 -23.56 -3.15
N VAL A 20 6.33 -23.90 -4.38
CA VAL A 20 6.70 -25.18 -5.01
C VAL A 20 8.20 -25.21 -5.29
N TRP A 21 8.77 -24.09 -5.74
CA TRP A 21 10.21 -23.97 -5.93
C TRP A 21 10.96 -23.91 -4.60
N SER A 22 10.49 -23.10 -3.65
CA SER A 22 11.24 -22.84 -2.41
C SER A 22 11.36 -24.07 -1.52
N ASN A 23 10.35 -24.95 -1.54
CA ASN A 23 10.31 -26.14 -0.71
C ASN A 23 10.89 -27.39 -1.41
N ASP A 24 11.30 -27.28 -2.67
CA ASP A 24 11.84 -28.41 -3.44
C ASP A 24 13.34 -28.60 -3.19
N THR A 25 13.65 -29.48 -2.24
CA THR A 25 15.02 -29.87 -1.89
C THR A 25 15.67 -30.80 -2.92
N SER A 26 14.92 -31.30 -3.91
CA SER A 26 15.45 -32.25 -4.89
C SER A 26 16.21 -31.58 -6.04
N LYS A 27 16.03 -30.25 -6.20
CA LYS A 27 16.58 -29.47 -7.31
C LYS A 27 18.10 -29.41 -7.28
N PHE A 28 18.67 -29.24 -8.48
CA PHE A 28 20.11 -29.12 -8.68
C PHE A 28 20.75 -28.04 -7.81
N GLY A 29 20.17 -26.83 -7.77
CA GLY A 29 20.71 -25.71 -7.00
C GLY A 29 20.76 -25.99 -5.50
N PHE A 30 19.72 -26.63 -4.95
CA PHE A 30 19.69 -27.03 -3.54
C PHE A 30 20.83 -28.01 -3.22
N LYS A 31 20.94 -29.08 -4.01
CA LYS A 31 22.00 -30.10 -3.84
C LYS A 31 23.40 -29.53 -4.05
N MET A 32 23.56 -28.58 -4.95
CA MET A 32 24.84 -27.92 -5.21
C MET A 32 25.27 -27.07 -4.02
N LEU A 33 24.36 -26.27 -3.45
CA LEU A 33 24.63 -25.47 -2.26
C LEU A 33 24.97 -26.35 -1.06
N GLU A 34 24.21 -27.43 -0.86
CA GLU A 34 24.46 -28.41 0.19
C GLU A 34 25.86 -29.03 0.09
N LYS A 35 26.27 -29.42 -1.12
CA LYS A 35 27.62 -29.93 -1.38
C LYS A 35 28.74 -28.92 -1.10
N MET A 36 28.44 -27.63 -1.19
CA MET A 36 29.37 -26.54 -0.88
C MET A 36 29.35 -26.16 0.61
N GLY A 37 28.63 -26.91 1.46
CA GLY A 37 28.60 -26.74 2.91
C GLY A 37 27.51 -25.77 3.41
N TRP A 38 26.64 -25.29 2.53
CA TRP A 38 25.46 -24.51 2.93
C TRP A 38 24.35 -25.43 3.44
N ALA A 39 23.62 -25.02 4.47
CA ALA A 39 22.49 -25.80 5.00
C ALA A 39 21.19 -24.97 4.96
N PRO A 40 20.03 -25.62 4.78
CA PRO A 40 18.74 -24.92 4.79
C PRO A 40 18.53 -24.17 6.11
N GLY A 41 18.09 -22.92 6.00
CA GLY A 41 17.89 -22.02 7.14
C GLY A 41 19.12 -21.18 7.53
N LYS A 42 20.29 -21.42 6.92
CA LYS A 42 21.49 -20.61 7.11
C LYS A 42 21.62 -19.51 6.05
N GLY A 43 22.12 -18.36 6.47
CA GLY A 43 22.49 -17.29 5.54
C GLY A 43 23.71 -17.67 4.70
N LEU A 44 23.85 -17.05 3.54
CA LEU A 44 25.05 -17.21 2.69
C LEU A 44 26.20 -16.30 3.16
N GLY A 45 27.43 -16.70 2.88
CA GLY A 45 28.63 -15.95 3.23
C GLY A 45 29.47 -16.65 4.29
N LYS A 46 30.67 -16.13 4.54
CA LYS A 46 31.65 -16.73 5.46
C LYS A 46 31.11 -16.91 6.88
N ASP A 47 30.34 -15.94 7.35
CA ASP A 47 29.81 -15.88 8.71
C ASP A 47 28.27 -16.03 8.72
N GLU A 48 27.71 -16.64 7.66
CA GLU A 48 26.26 -16.85 7.51
C GLU A 48 25.41 -15.56 7.55
N GLN A 49 26.02 -14.43 7.17
CA GLN A 49 25.44 -13.09 7.28
C GLN A 49 24.41 -12.72 6.20
N GLY A 50 24.28 -13.56 5.18
CA GLY A 50 23.35 -13.34 4.07
C GLY A 50 21.89 -13.51 4.49
N VAL A 51 20.98 -12.89 3.73
CA VAL A 51 19.54 -13.00 3.98
C VAL A 51 19.08 -14.45 3.78
N VAL A 52 18.35 -14.97 4.76
CA VAL A 52 17.83 -16.35 4.77
C VAL A 52 16.57 -16.50 3.92
N GLU A 53 15.71 -15.47 3.92
CA GLU A 53 14.49 -15.43 3.12
C GLU A 53 14.69 -14.77 1.75
N HIS A 54 13.81 -15.10 0.81
CA HIS A 54 13.74 -14.42 -0.48
C HIS A 54 13.19 -12.99 -0.32
N LEU A 55 13.57 -12.11 -1.25
CA LEU A 55 13.04 -10.75 -1.29
C LEU A 55 11.56 -10.78 -1.64
N LYS A 56 10.74 -10.08 -0.83
CA LYS A 56 9.30 -9.93 -1.07
C LYS A 56 9.08 -8.71 -1.95
N VAL A 57 8.39 -8.88 -3.06
CA VAL A 57 8.03 -7.79 -3.98
C VAL A 57 6.59 -7.38 -3.71
N SER A 58 6.38 -6.11 -3.41
CA SER A 58 5.03 -5.53 -3.34
C SER A 58 4.53 -5.27 -4.75
N LEU A 59 3.43 -5.91 -5.13
CA LEU A 59 2.78 -5.64 -6.41
C LEU A 59 2.09 -4.28 -6.34
N LYS A 60 2.37 -3.42 -7.32
CA LYS A 60 1.70 -2.14 -7.49
C LYS A 60 0.50 -2.33 -8.44
N GLU A 61 -0.69 -2.35 -7.87
CA GLU A 61 -1.95 -2.48 -8.63
C GLU A 61 -2.53 -1.11 -9.03
N ASP A 62 -1.87 -0.03 -8.60
CA ASP A 62 -2.38 1.33 -8.62
C ASP A 62 -1.61 2.16 -9.65
N GLN A 63 -2.27 3.10 -10.34
CA GLN A 63 -1.59 4.05 -11.25
C GLN A 63 -0.96 5.25 -10.52
N LEU A 64 -0.91 5.22 -9.19
CA LEU A 64 -0.39 6.31 -8.36
C LEU A 64 1.11 6.55 -8.60
N GLY A 65 1.58 7.77 -8.42
CA GLY A 65 3.01 8.10 -8.47
C GLY A 65 3.82 7.37 -7.38
N VAL A 66 5.14 7.27 -7.55
CA VAL A 66 6.02 6.75 -6.49
C VAL A 66 5.93 7.70 -5.28
N GLY A 67 5.66 7.16 -4.10
CA GLY A 67 5.48 7.95 -2.86
C GLY A 67 4.04 8.41 -2.58
N ALA A 68 3.07 8.13 -3.46
CA ALA A 68 1.66 8.37 -3.19
C ALA A 68 1.03 7.15 -2.49
N ASP A 69 0.72 7.30 -1.20
CA ASP A 69 0.07 6.26 -0.40
C ASP A 69 -1.45 6.24 -0.56
N LYS A 70 -2.05 5.04 -0.52
CA LYS A 70 -3.51 4.83 -0.54
C LYS A 70 -4.26 5.64 0.52
N LYS A 71 -3.63 5.86 1.68
CA LYS A 71 -4.18 6.67 2.78
C LYS A 71 -4.55 8.08 2.36
N THR A 72 -3.82 8.66 1.41
CA THR A 72 -4.06 10.03 0.93
C THR A 72 -5.33 10.11 0.08
N VAL A 73 -5.70 9.02 -0.59
CA VAL A 73 -6.88 8.94 -1.47
C VAL A 73 -8.13 8.51 -0.69
N ASP A 74 -7.99 7.59 0.27
CA ASP A 74 -9.13 7.04 1.04
C ASP A 74 -9.58 7.93 2.22
N ASN A 75 -8.97 9.11 2.40
CA ASN A 75 -9.36 10.13 3.39
C ASN A 75 -10.68 10.87 3.02
N TRP A 76 -11.63 10.17 2.39
CA TRP A 76 -12.94 10.72 2.05
C TRP A 76 -13.71 11.22 3.28
N ILE A 77 -13.70 10.44 4.36
CA ILE A 77 -14.43 10.77 5.60
C ILE A 77 -13.82 12.01 6.26
N SER A 78 -12.49 12.08 6.35
CA SER A 78 -11.77 13.24 6.90
C SER A 78 -12.02 14.50 6.07
N ASN A 79 -11.96 14.40 4.74
CA ASN A 79 -12.22 15.52 3.84
C ASN A 79 -13.68 16.00 3.90
N SER A 80 -14.65 15.08 4.10
CA SER A 80 -16.07 15.43 4.24
C SER A 80 -16.32 16.27 5.49
N SER A 81 -15.74 15.88 6.64
CA SER A 81 -15.92 16.62 7.90
C SER A 81 -15.37 18.05 7.84
N GLY A 82 -14.18 18.24 7.26
CA GLY A 82 -13.61 19.57 7.06
C GLY A 82 -14.42 20.44 6.10
N PHE A 83 -15.05 19.83 5.09
CA PHE A 83 -15.93 20.55 4.17
C PHE A 83 -17.26 20.96 4.84
N GLU A 84 -17.84 20.10 5.67
CA GLU A 84 -19.03 20.45 6.48
C GLU A 84 -18.76 21.64 7.40
N ASP A 85 -17.58 21.72 8.02
CA ASP A 85 -17.21 22.84 8.89
C ASP A 85 -17.08 24.16 8.11
N VAL A 86 -16.56 24.11 6.88
CA VAL A 86 -16.52 25.27 5.98
C VAL A 86 -17.93 25.72 5.60
N LEU A 87 -18.83 24.79 5.25
CA LEU A 87 -20.21 25.11 4.92
C LEU A 87 -20.98 25.70 6.11
N LYS A 88 -20.79 25.16 7.32
CA LYS A 88 -21.38 25.72 8.56
C LYS A 88 -20.92 27.15 8.80
N ARG A 89 -19.62 27.42 8.65
CA ARG A 89 -19.07 28.78 8.77
C ARG A 89 -19.65 29.73 7.74
N LEU A 90 -19.76 29.30 6.48
CA LEU A 90 -20.30 30.13 5.40
C LEU A 90 -21.77 30.50 5.65
N ASN A 91 -22.58 29.54 6.09
CA ASN A 91 -23.98 29.78 6.43
C ASN A 91 -24.14 30.74 7.63
N GLY A 92 -23.27 30.63 8.63
CA GLY A 92 -23.22 31.57 9.77
C GLY A 92 -22.81 33.00 9.38
N THR A 93 -22.03 33.18 8.30
CA THR A 93 -21.69 34.53 7.82
C THR A 93 -22.83 35.20 7.06
N THR A 94 -23.74 34.44 6.45
CA THR A 94 -24.91 35.00 5.74
C THR A 94 -26.04 35.44 6.68
N THR A 95 -26.04 34.97 7.93
CA THR A 95 -27.02 35.37 8.96
C THR A 95 -26.54 36.51 9.86
N THR A 96 -25.28 36.97 9.70
CA THR A 96 -24.73 38.13 10.41
C THR A 96 -24.65 39.33 9.47
N SER A 97 -25.80 39.78 9.01
CA SER A 97 -25.97 41.13 8.45
C SER A 97 -27.38 41.63 8.79
N GLU A 98 -27.69 41.74 10.07
CA GLU A 98 -28.62 42.76 10.54
C GLU A 98 -27.84 43.72 11.46
N PRO A 99 -27.87 45.03 11.16
CA PRO A 99 -27.09 46.04 11.86
C PRO A 99 -27.74 46.35 13.21
N ASP A 100 -26.93 46.38 14.26
CA ASP A 100 -27.35 46.90 15.56
C ASP A 100 -27.70 48.39 15.47
N ALA A 101 -28.94 48.68 15.91
CA ALA A 101 -29.49 49.92 16.52
C ALA A 101 -29.80 51.13 15.60
N PRO A 102 -30.87 51.93 15.86
CA PRO A 102 -31.39 52.26 17.20
C PRO A 102 -32.92 52.21 17.42
N SER A 103 -33.34 51.94 18.66
CA SER A 103 -34.66 52.36 19.17
C SER A 103 -34.58 52.83 20.62
N SER A 104 -35.03 54.08 20.82
CA SER A 104 -35.16 54.90 22.04
C SER A 104 -33.92 55.68 22.50
#